data_AF-A0A4R9B134-F1
#
_entry.id   AF-A0A4R9B134-F1
#
_cell.length_a   1.000
_cell.length_b   1.000
_cell.length_c   1.000
_cell.angle_alpha   90.00
_cell.angle_beta   90.00
_cell.angle_gamma   90.00
#
_symmetry.space_group_name_H-M   'P 1'
#
loop_
_entity.id
_entity.type
_entity.pdbx_description
1 polymer ?
#
loop_
_entity_poly.entity_id
_entity_poly.type
_entity_poly.pdbx_seq_one_letter_code
_entity_poly.pdbx_strand_id
1 'polypeptide(L)'
;MTWAEYFRDNRVQIAETAALNAAGATWRALRGAVDAGHLIRVRRGHYALPGTDVRILEAVRVGGRLACVSAAADLGVFAFDSRFAHVQVDPTGSRLRTPHDRFQLLTDQNRHGVELHWNVLMHPADGSEYRVGLIDALVQIVRCQEPRFALASLDSALHQGLIPPGAISEIFAALPRETQYLRRLVDARSEAGQETVLRFIVRQAGYEFEIQVRIHGIGRIDMIVEGCIAVEADSRQFHDGWDAHARDRTRDCELAMLGYLTLRVLYRDIMFHPERVIAAIAGLLDASRHFRRTFV
;
A
#
# COMPACT_ATOMS: atom_id res chain seq x y z
N MET A 1 -11.69 -29.61 18.26
CA MET A 1 -11.33 -28.37 17.56
C MET A 1 -9.94 -27.98 17.98
N THR A 2 -8.99 -27.95 17.05
CA THR A 2 -7.64 -27.43 17.29
C THR A 2 -7.67 -25.90 17.33
N TRP A 3 -6.63 -25.25 17.88
CA TRP A 3 -6.54 -23.79 17.82
C TRP A 3 -6.48 -23.29 16.37
N ALA A 4 -5.80 -24.02 15.48
CA ALA A 4 -5.73 -23.66 14.07
C ALA A 4 -7.11 -23.70 13.37
N GLU A 5 -7.95 -24.69 13.73
CA GLU A 5 -9.35 -24.76 13.28
C GLU A 5 -10.15 -23.58 13.81
N TYR A 6 -10.06 -23.26 15.12
CA TYR A 6 -10.77 -22.12 15.69
C TYR A 6 -10.47 -20.81 14.95
N PHE A 7 -9.19 -20.49 14.74
CA PHE A 7 -8.80 -19.24 14.06
C PHE A 7 -9.28 -19.20 12.60
N ARG A 8 -9.23 -20.34 11.90
CA ARG A 8 -9.70 -20.46 10.52
C ARG A 8 -11.22 -20.32 10.41
N ASP A 9 -11.97 -21.04 11.24
CA ASP A 9 -13.43 -21.08 11.21
C ASP A 9 -14.03 -19.73 11.60
N ASN A 10 -13.39 -19.03 12.54
CA ASN A 10 -13.80 -17.68 12.95
C ASN A 10 -13.16 -16.57 12.11
N ARG A 11 -12.26 -16.90 11.19
CA ARG A 11 -11.53 -15.95 10.32
C ARG A 11 -10.85 -14.81 11.09
N VAL A 12 -10.27 -15.13 12.24
CA VAL A 12 -9.56 -14.16 13.09
C VAL A 12 -8.06 -14.32 12.97
N GLN A 13 -7.33 -13.20 13.08
CA GLN A 13 -5.87 -13.21 13.23
C GLN A 13 -5.47 -13.17 14.70
N ILE A 14 -6.30 -12.53 15.53
CA ILE A 14 -6.10 -12.37 16.97
C ILE A 14 -7.38 -12.80 17.68
N ALA A 15 -7.25 -13.66 18.69
CA ALA A 15 -8.37 -14.08 19.51
C ALA A 15 -8.26 -13.48 20.91
N GLU A 16 -9.34 -12.83 21.36
CA GLU A 16 -9.46 -12.36 22.73
C GLU A 16 -9.81 -13.50 23.69
N THR A 17 -9.39 -13.37 24.94
CA THR A 17 -9.67 -14.37 26.00
C THR A 17 -11.16 -14.57 26.19
N ALA A 18 -11.98 -13.52 26.07
CA ALA A 18 -13.42 -13.63 26.19
C ALA A 18 -14.02 -14.54 25.10
N ALA A 19 -13.60 -14.35 23.85
CA ALA A 19 -14.04 -15.15 22.71
C ALA A 19 -13.58 -16.62 22.82
N LEU A 20 -12.33 -16.84 23.23
CA LEU A 20 -11.81 -18.20 23.46
C LEU A 20 -12.55 -18.90 24.60
N ASN A 21 -12.83 -18.19 25.69
CA ASN A 21 -13.60 -18.73 26.82
C ASN A 21 -15.05 -19.05 26.42
N ALA A 22 -15.68 -18.21 25.60
CA ALA A 22 -17.01 -18.47 25.05
C ALA A 22 -17.03 -19.72 24.16
N ALA A 23 -15.91 -20.03 23.50
CA ALA A 23 -15.70 -21.28 22.76
C ALA A 23 -15.28 -22.47 23.64
N GLY A 24 -15.31 -22.33 24.97
CA GLY A 24 -15.02 -23.40 25.94
C GLY A 24 -13.56 -23.52 26.37
N ALA A 25 -12.68 -22.60 25.94
CA ALA A 25 -11.30 -22.59 26.42
C ALA A 25 -11.24 -22.28 27.92
N THR A 26 -10.38 -22.99 28.63
CA THR A 26 -10.04 -22.66 30.02
C THR A 26 -8.68 -21.97 30.07
N TRP A 27 -8.44 -21.20 31.12
CA TRP A 27 -7.11 -20.62 31.37
C TRP A 27 -5.99 -21.66 31.38
N ARG A 28 -6.25 -22.88 31.89
CA ARG A 28 -5.26 -23.97 31.90
C ARG A 28 -4.94 -24.43 30.48
N ALA A 29 -5.96 -24.58 29.63
CA ALA A 29 -5.79 -24.94 28.23
C ALA A 29 -5.02 -23.86 27.45
N LEU A 30 -5.35 -22.57 27.66
CA LEU A 30 -4.64 -21.46 27.01
C LEU A 30 -3.18 -21.37 27.45
N ARG A 31 -2.90 -21.54 28.75
CA ARG A 31 -1.52 -21.59 29.26
C ARG A 31 -0.75 -22.76 28.63
N GLY A 32 -1.30 -23.96 28.69
CA GLY A 32 -0.66 -25.15 28.10
C GLY A 32 -0.41 -25.00 26.60
N ALA A 33 -1.33 -24.39 25.86
CA ALA A 33 -1.15 -24.12 24.44
C ALA A 33 -0.03 -23.11 24.14
N VAL A 34 0.15 -22.10 25.01
CA VAL A 34 1.26 -21.16 24.91
C VAL A 34 2.59 -21.82 25.26
N ASP A 35 2.62 -22.59 26.34
CA ASP A 35 3.83 -23.28 26.80
C ASP A 35 4.29 -24.35 25.78
N ALA A 36 3.33 -24.99 25.08
CA ALA A 36 3.59 -25.93 23.99
C ALA A 36 3.87 -25.27 22.63
N GLY A 37 3.82 -23.93 22.54
CA GLY A 37 4.07 -23.20 21.29
C GLY A 37 2.96 -23.28 20.25
N HIS A 38 1.77 -23.74 20.59
CA HIS A 38 0.59 -23.75 19.69
C HIS A 38 -0.12 -22.40 19.63
N LEU A 39 0.07 -21.55 20.63
CA LEU A 39 -0.44 -20.18 20.67
C LEU A 39 0.68 -19.22 21.08
N ILE A 40 0.66 -18.02 20.51
CA ILE A 40 1.44 -16.89 20.98
C ILE A 40 0.53 -16.01 21.81
N ARG A 41 0.84 -15.83 23.09
CA ARG A 41 0.18 -14.79 23.88
C ARG A 41 0.81 -13.43 23.55
N VAL A 42 0.18 -12.67 22.67
CA VAL A 42 0.75 -11.41 22.17
C VAL A 42 0.80 -10.35 23.26
N ARG A 43 -0.31 -10.24 24.00
CA ARG A 43 -0.57 -9.29 25.07
C ARG A 43 -1.47 -9.95 26.12
N ARG A 44 -1.61 -9.34 27.30
CA ARG A 44 -2.66 -9.76 28.25
C ARG A 44 -4.02 -9.75 27.54
N GLY A 45 -4.66 -10.91 27.45
CA GLY A 45 -5.97 -11.03 26.86
C GLY A 45 -5.98 -11.48 25.40
N HIS A 46 -4.86 -11.41 24.68
CA HIS A 46 -4.81 -11.56 23.23
C HIS A 46 -3.88 -12.70 22.81
N TYR A 47 -4.37 -13.58 21.94
CA TYR A 47 -3.65 -14.75 21.45
C TYR A 47 -3.63 -14.78 19.92
N ALA A 48 -2.55 -15.34 19.36
CA ALA A 48 -2.35 -15.51 17.93
C ALA A 48 -1.82 -16.91 17.64
N LEU A 49 -1.87 -17.34 16.38
CA LEU A 49 -1.18 -18.56 15.95
C LEU A 49 0.31 -18.28 15.69
N PRO A 50 1.19 -19.27 15.85
CA PRO A 50 2.52 -19.23 15.27
C PRO A 50 2.42 -18.99 13.76
N GLY A 51 3.15 -18.00 13.25
CA GLY A 51 3.11 -17.61 11.83
C GLY A 51 2.18 -16.44 11.50
N THR A 52 1.41 -15.91 12.46
CA THR A 52 0.75 -14.60 12.29
C THR A 52 1.78 -13.52 11.96
N ASP A 53 1.42 -12.61 11.05
CA ASP A 53 2.28 -11.52 10.60
C ASP A 53 2.89 -10.76 11.78
N VAL A 54 4.21 -10.58 11.76
CA VAL A 54 4.94 -9.93 12.85
C VAL A 54 4.41 -8.53 13.15
N ARG A 55 3.93 -7.79 12.15
CA ARG A 55 3.41 -6.43 12.30
C ARG A 55 2.08 -6.41 13.06
N ILE A 56 1.24 -7.44 12.85
CA ILE A 56 0.02 -7.65 13.66
C ILE A 56 0.41 -7.90 15.12
N LEU A 57 1.40 -8.77 15.34
CA LEU A 57 1.88 -9.08 16.69
C LEU A 57 2.45 -7.85 17.38
N GLU A 58 3.25 -7.04 16.69
CA GLU A 58 3.84 -5.80 17.19
C GLU A 58 2.77 -4.78 17.58
N ALA A 59 1.78 -4.53 16.71
CA ALA A 59 0.70 -3.59 16.99
C ALA A 59 -0.10 -3.96 18.25
N VAL A 60 -0.53 -5.23 18.34
CA VAL A 60 -1.30 -5.72 19.49
C VAL A 60 -0.44 -5.76 20.75
N ARG A 61 0.86 -6.05 20.63
CA ARG A 61 1.80 -6.04 21.75
C ARG A 61 1.98 -4.65 22.32
N VAL A 62 2.22 -3.64 21.47
CA VAL A 62 2.30 -2.21 21.87
C VAL A 62 1.06 -1.81 22.66
N GLY A 63 -0.06 -2.41 22.29
CA GLY A 63 -1.36 -2.22 22.91
C GLY A 63 -2.33 -1.43 22.03
N GLY A 64 -1.99 -1.28 20.76
CA GLY A 64 -2.77 -0.62 19.73
C GLY A 64 -3.28 -1.60 18.67
N ARG A 65 -3.56 -1.05 17.48
CA ARG A 65 -4.05 -1.77 16.29
C ARG A 65 -3.19 -1.41 15.08
N LEU A 66 -3.02 -2.31 14.13
CA LEU A 66 -2.46 -2.01 12.81
C LEU A 66 -3.18 -0.80 12.20
N ALA A 67 -2.39 0.08 11.61
CA ALA A 67 -2.81 1.39 11.12
C ALA A 67 -2.09 1.76 9.83
N CYS A 68 -2.50 2.88 9.21
CA CYS A 68 -1.82 3.48 8.07
C CYS A 68 -1.49 2.44 6.97
N VAL A 69 -0.27 2.46 6.44
CA VAL A 69 0.25 1.53 5.44
C VAL A 69 0.16 0.06 5.85
N SER A 70 0.30 -0.26 7.13
CA SER A 70 0.24 -1.65 7.61
C SER A 70 -1.20 -2.18 7.62
N ALA A 71 -2.18 -1.36 7.99
CA ALA A 71 -3.60 -1.72 7.90
C ALA A 71 -4.06 -1.82 6.44
N ALA A 72 -3.65 -0.87 5.59
CA ALA A 72 -3.96 -0.89 4.17
C ALA A 72 -3.42 -2.15 3.48
N ALA A 73 -2.17 -2.53 3.76
CA ALA A 73 -1.58 -3.76 3.24
C ALA A 73 -2.33 -5.02 3.71
N ASP A 74 -2.72 -5.09 4.99
CA ASP A 74 -3.53 -6.21 5.52
C ASP A 74 -4.92 -6.29 4.88
N LEU A 75 -5.41 -5.18 4.31
CA LEU A 75 -6.66 -5.07 3.56
C LEU A 75 -6.50 -5.25 2.05
N GLY A 76 -5.28 -5.54 1.56
CA GLY A 76 -5.00 -5.74 0.13
C GLY A 76 -4.78 -4.45 -0.68
N VAL A 77 -4.78 -3.29 -0.03
CA VAL A 77 -4.45 -2.01 -0.66
C VAL A 77 -2.94 -1.86 -0.82
N PHE A 78 -2.51 -1.28 -1.93
CA PHE A 78 -1.11 -0.93 -2.16
C PHE A 78 -0.56 -0.09 -1.00
N ALA A 79 0.62 -0.47 -0.49
CA ALA A 79 1.33 0.28 0.53
C ALA A 79 2.84 0.19 0.28
N PHE A 80 3.52 1.34 0.21
CA PHE A 80 4.94 1.38 -0.14
C PHE A 80 5.87 1.07 1.04
N ASP A 81 5.67 1.72 2.19
CA ASP A 81 6.46 1.42 3.39
C ASP A 81 5.85 0.25 4.16
N SER A 82 6.61 -0.84 4.27
CA SER A 82 6.21 -2.06 4.98
C SER A 82 7.30 -2.56 5.94
N ARG A 83 8.33 -1.74 6.19
CA ARG A 83 9.52 -2.13 6.95
C ARG A 83 9.26 -2.30 8.44
N PHE A 84 8.36 -1.50 9.00
CA PHE A 84 7.94 -1.56 10.39
C PHE A 84 6.43 -1.42 10.51
N ALA A 85 5.86 -1.86 11.63
CA ALA A 85 4.43 -1.73 11.87
C ALA A 85 4.04 -0.27 12.13
N HIS A 86 3.00 0.18 11.44
CA HIS A 86 2.27 1.40 11.79
C HIS A 86 1.14 1.03 12.72
N VAL A 87 1.08 1.69 13.88
CA VAL A 87 0.21 1.31 15.00
C VAL A 87 -0.63 2.50 15.44
N GLN A 88 -1.95 2.36 15.37
CA GLN A 88 -2.89 3.27 16.01
C GLN A 88 -2.93 2.96 17.50
N VAL A 89 -2.77 4.00 18.30
CA VAL A 89 -2.92 3.93 19.76
C VAL A 89 -4.03 4.88 20.20
N ASP A 90 -4.63 4.61 21.36
CA ASP A 90 -5.60 5.54 21.93
C ASP A 90 -4.92 6.89 22.24
N PRO A 91 -5.52 8.05 21.94
CA PRO A 91 -4.91 9.36 22.21
C PRO A 91 -4.56 9.59 23.68
N THR A 92 -5.30 8.94 24.60
CA THR A 92 -5.07 8.99 26.05
C THR A 92 -4.31 7.77 26.57
N GLY A 93 -3.90 6.88 25.65
CA GLY A 93 -3.20 5.65 25.95
C GLY A 93 -1.91 5.91 26.71
N SER A 94 -1.88 5.47 27.97
CA SER A 94 -0.68 5.47 28.79
C SER A 94 -0.23 4.02 29.03
N ARG A 95 1.08 3.83 29.30
CA ARG A 95 1.66 2.51 29.59
C ARG A 95 1.55 1.54 28.39
N LEU A 96 1.90 2.02 27.20
CA LEU A 96 2.13 1.16 26.04
C LEU A 96 3.30 0.19 26.31
N ARG A 97 3.43 -0.86 25.51
CA ARG A 97 4.56 -1.79 25.56
C ARG A 97 5.45 -1.63 24.34
N THR A 98 6.66 -2.17 24.42
CA THR A 98 7.53 -2.26 23.25
C THR A 98 6.96 -3.23 22.21
N PRO A 99 7.27 -3.05 20.91
CA PRO A 99 6.81 -3.96 19.86
C PRO A 99 7.40 -5.36 19.96
N HIS A 100 8.52 -5.55 20.65
CA HIS A 100 9.22 -6.83 20.73
C HIS A 100 9.08 -7.53 22.10
N ASP A 101 8.75 -6.79 23.17
CA ASP A 101 8.52 -7.35 24.52
C ASP A 101 7.26 -6.78 25.18
N ARG A 102 6.30 -7.67 25.47
CA ARG A 102 5.00 -7.37 26.10
C ARG A 102 5.12 -7.01 27.59
N PHE A 103 6.28 -7.24 28.20
CA PHE A 103 6.55 -6.92 29.60
C PHE A 103 7.27 -5.58 29.77
N GLN A 104 7.96 -5.11 28.73
CA GLN A 104 8.70 -3.85 28.76
C GLN A 104 7.81 -2.67 28.38
N LEU A 105 7.85 -1.61 29.19
CA LEU A 105 7.15 -0.34 28.91
C LEU A 105 7.80 0.38 27.73
N LEU A 106 6.95 0.98 26.88
CA LEU A 106 7.40 1.86 25.82
C LEU A 106 7.89 3.19 26.39
N THR A 107 9.02 3.66 25.90
CA THR A 107 9.66 4.96 26.18
C THR A 107 10.22 5.53 24.88
N ASP A 108 10.61 6.80 24.88
CA ASP A 108 11.22 7.42 23.70
C ASP A 108 12.53 6.76 23.27
N GLN A 109 13.22 6.06 24.18
CA GLN A 109 14.48 5.38 23.90
C GLN A 109 14.30 3.98 23.28
N ASN A 110 13.13 3.35 23.44
CA ASN A 110 12.89 1.97 23.02
C ASN A 110 11.71 1.81 22.05
N ARG A 111 11.25 2.93 21.46
CA ARG A 111 10.15 2.97 20.48
C ARG A 111 10.55 2.67 19.04
N HIS A 112 11.82 2.38 18.78
CA HIS A 112 12.30 2.04 17.45
C HIS A 112 11.59 0.80 16.91
N GLY A 113 11.40 0.75 15.58
CA GLY A 113 10.77 -0.39 14.91
C GLY A 113 9.25 -0.31 14.79
N VAL A 114 8.62 0.81 15.19
CA VAL A 114 7.20 1.09 14.92
C VAL A 114 6.94 2.59 14.68
N GLU A 115 5.91 2.89 13.92
CA GLU A 115 5.36 4.24 13.75
C GLU A 115 4.02 4.35 14.50
N LEU A 116 3.86 5.36 15.35
CA LEU A 116 2.69 5.47 16.23
C LEU A 116 1.76 6.60 15.78
N HIS A 117 0.50 6.26 15.55
CA HIS A 117 -0.57 7.18 15.19
C HIS A 117 -1.47 7.40 16.41
N TRP A 118 -1.57 8.66 16.84
CA TRP A 118 -2.31 9.08 18.04
C TRP A 118 -3.58 9.86 17.71
N ASN A 119 -3.95 9.96 16.43
CA ASN A 119 -5.12 10.72 16.02
C ASN A 119 -6.41 10.05 16.49
N VAL A 120 -7.47 10.85 16.68
CA VAL A 120 -8.82 10.31 16.83
C VAL A 120 -9.23 9.67 15.51
N LEU A 121 -9.80 8.46 15.58
CA LEU A 121 -10.34 7.76 14.42
C LEU A 121 -11.72 8.32 14.08
N MET A 122 -12.00 8.41 12.78
CA MET A 122 -13.32 8.78 12.25
C MET A 122 -14.33 7.66 12.47
N HIS A 123 -13.94 6.42 12.17
CA HIS A 123 -14.83 5.25 12.20
C HIS A 123 -14.19 4.14 13.04
N PRO A 124 -14.03 4.35 14.37
CA PRO A 124 -13.33 3.40 15.23
C PRO A 124 -13.95 1.99 15.25
N ALA A 125 -15.24 1.87 14.92
CA ALA A 125 -16.01 0.63 14.87
C ALA A 125 -15.80 -0.18 13.59
N ASP A 126 -15.27 0.41 12.52
CA ASP A 126 -15.03 -0.28 11.23
C ASP A 126 -13.74 -1.12 11.24
N GLY A 127 -12.97 -1.03 12.34
CA GLY A 127 -11.80 -1.85 12.59
C GLY A 127 -12.14 -3.23 13.16
N SER A 128 -11.09 -3.98 13.46
CA SER A 128 -11.12 -5.23 14.22
C SER A 128 -10.41 -5.06 15.57
N GLU A 129 -10.26 -6.16 16.30
CA GLU A 129 -9.45 -6.26 17.51
C GLU A 129 -7.98 -5.91 17.29
N TYR A 130 -7.47 -6.03 16.05
CA TYR A 130 -6.05 -5.84 15.73
C TYR A 130 -5.77 -4.80 14.65
N ARG A 131 -6.77 -4.26 13.94
CA ARG A 131 -6.58 -3.35 12.80
C ARG A 131 -7.63 -2.23 12.81
N VAL A 132 -7.28 -1.03 12.35
CA VAL A 132 -8.26 0.04 12.07
C VAL A 132 -9.07 -0.21 10.79
N GLY A 133 -10.17 0.51 10.59
CA GLY A 133 -10.94 0.47 9.34
C GLY A 133 -10.17 1.09 8.17
N LEU A 134 -10.56 0.76 6.94
CA LEU A 134 -9.83 1.20 5.73
C LEU A 134 -9.83 2.72 5.57
N ILE A 135 -10.97 3.39 5.85
CA ILE A 135 -11.09 4.85 5.74
C ILE A 135 -10.10 5.55 6.67
N ASP A 136 -10.04 5.11 7.93
CA ASP A 136 -9.08 5.63 8.91
C ASP A 136 -7.63 5.38 8.49
N ALA A 137 -7.33 4.18 7.99
CA ALA A 137 -6.00 3.84 7.48
C ALA A 137 -5.58 4.77 6.33
N LEU A 138 -6.49 5.08 5.39
CA LEU A 138 -6.22 5.98 4.27
C LEU A 138 -6.02 7.43 4.71
N VAL A 139 -6.79 7.92 5.69
CA VAL A 139 -6.56 9.25 6.31
C VAL A 139 -5.17 9.32 6.93
N GLN A 140 -4.77 8.28 7.66
CA GLN A 140 -3.43 8.19 8.25
C GLN A 140 -2.34 8.12 7.19
N ILE A 141 -2.55 7.38 6.11
CA ILE A 141 -1.61 7.31 4.99
C ILE A 141 -1.36 8.69 4.39
N VAL A 142 -2.40 9.47 4.13
CA VAL A 142 -2.24 10.82 3.54
C VAL A 142 -1.50 11.77 4.48
N ARG A 143 -1.63 11.58 5.81
CA ARG A 143 -0.90 12.37 6.81
C ARG A 143 0.55 11.94 7.00
N CYS A 144 0.85 10.67 6.76
CA CYS A 144 2.11 10.04 7.16
C CYS A 144 3.08 9.81 5.99
N GLN A 145 2.56 9.53 4.79
CA GLN A 145 3.35 9.12 3.64
C GLN A 145 3.63 10.28 2.68
N GLU A 146 4.65 10.12 1.85
CA GLU A 146 4.90 11.05 0.75
C GLU A 146 3.66 11.13 -0.19
N PRO A 147 3.35 12.31 -0.74
CA PRO A 147 2.18 12.54 -1.59
C PRO A 147 1.96 11.48 -2.70
N ARG A 148 3.04 11.06 -3.38
CA ARG A 148 2.99 10.05 -4.45
C ARG A 148 2.54 8.68 -3.96
N PHE A 149 2.97 8.25 -2.77
CA PHE A 149 2.60 6.94 -2.20
C PHE A 149 1.22 6.98 -1.54
N ALA A 150 0.87 8.11 -0.93
CA ALA A 150 -0.47 8.33 -0.43
C ALA A 150 -1.50 8.28 -1.56
N LEU A 151 -1.22 8.95 -2.68
CA LEU A 151 -2.07 8.91 -3.88
C LEU A 151 -2.19 7.48 -4.43
N ALA A 152 -1.08 6.74 -4.50
CA ALA A 152 -1.09 5.34 -4.95
C ALA A 152 -1.97 4.43 -4.09
N SER A 153 -2.01 4.68 -2.77
CA SER A 153 -2.88 3.93 -1.86
C SER A 153 -4.36 4.26 -2.08
N LEU A 154 -4.68 5.54 -2.32
CA LEU A 154 -6.06 5.99 -2.62
C LEU A 154 -6.56 5.42 -3.95
N ASP A 155 -5.75 5.51 -5.02
CA ASP A 155 -6.08 4.96 -6.34
C ASP A 155 -6.28 3.45 -6.24
N SER A 156 -5.37 2.74 -5.55
CA SER A 156 -5.47 1.29 -5.34
C SER A 156 -6.75 0.88 -4.62
N ALA A 157 -7.15 1.60 -3.56
CA ALA A 157 -8.36 1.30 -2.81
C ALA A 157 -9.63 1.49 -3.66
N LEU A 158 -9.65 2.53 -4.52
CA LEU A 158 -10.76 2.76 -5.46
C LEU A 158 -10.78 1.73 -6.60
N HIS A 159 -9.62 1.47 -7.21
CA HIS A 159 -9.49 0.55 -8.34
C HIS A 159 -9.99 -0.85 -7.98
N GLN A 160 -9.62 -1.34 -6.79
CA GLN A 160 -10.05 -2.63 -6.28
C GLN A 160 -11.50 -2.64 -5.76
N GLY A 161 -12.19 -1.50 -5.76
CA GLY A 161 -13.56 -1.37 -5.24
C GLY A 161 -13.68 -1.52 -3.72
N LEU A 162 -12.58 -1.38 -2.98
CA LEU A 162 -12.55 -1.51 -1.51
C LEU A 162 -13.16 -0.30 -0.80
N ILE A 163 -13.21 0.84 -1.48
CA ILE A 163 -13.97 2.02 -1.04
C ILE A 163 -14.84 2.54 -2.19
N PRO A 164 -16.03 3.08 -1.91
CA PRO A 164 -16.84 3.74 -2.93
C PRO A 164 -16.22 5.10 -3.31
N PRO A 165 -16.47 5.63 -4.53
CA PRO A 165 -15.98 6.95 -4.94
C PRO A 165 -16.36 8.09 -3.98
N GLY A 166 -17.52 7.99 -3.32
CA GLY A 166 -17.98 8.96 -2.33
C GLY A 166 -17.06 9.08 -1.10
N ALA A 167 -16.37 8.01 -0.73
CA ALA A 167 -15.46 7.96 0.42
C ALA A 167 -14.28 8.92 0.29
N ILE A 168 -13.86 9.27 -0.94
CA ILE A 168 -12.80 10.26 -1.16
C ILE A 168 -13.20 11.63 -0.58
N SER A 169 -14.45 12.05 -0.75
CA SER A 169 -14.91 13.33 -0.22
C SER A 169 -14.86 13.35 1.32
N GLU A 170 -15.21 12.23 1.93
CA GLU A 170 -15.16 12.03 3.39
C GLU A 170 -13.73 12.01 3.93
N ILE A 171 -12.84 11.22 3.32
CA ILE A 171 -11.41 11.16 3.68
C ILE A 171 -10.80 12.56 3.65
N PHE A 172 -11.01 13.31 2.56
CA PHE A 172 -10.46 14.66 2.43
C PHE A 172 -11.13 15.68 3.34
N ALA A 173 -12.36 15.49 3.80
CA ALA A 173 -12.97 16.36 4.80
C ALA A 173 -12.25 16.30 6.17
N ALA A 174 -11.61 15.16 6.49
CA ALA A 174 -10.85 14.97 7.72
C ALA A 174 -9.36 15.32 7.61
N LEU A 175 -8.90 15.74 6.43
CA LEU A 175 -7.49 16.01 6.15
C LEU A 175 -7.15 17.52 6.20
N PRO A 176 -5.89 17.87 6.50
CA PRO A 176 -5.44 19.27 6.50
C PRO A 176 -5.62 19.95 5.13
N ARG A 177 -5.56 21.29 5.11
CA ARG A 177 -5.75 22.07 3.87
C ARG A 177 -4.64 21.78 2.85
N GLU A 178 -3.44 21.53 3.34
CA GLU A 178 -2.21 21.34 2.57
C GLU A 178 -2.28 20.08 1.70
N THR A 179 -3.06 19.08 2.09
CA THR A 179 -3.20 17.83 1.33
C THR A 179 -4.36 17.87 0.33
N GLN A 180 -5.23 18.88 0.37
CA GLN A 180 -6.46 18.94 -0.44
C GLN A 180 -6.21 18.91 -1.95
N TYR A 181 -5.03 19.34 -2.42
CA TYR A 181 -4.69 19.28 -3.84
C TYR A 181 -4.66 17.84 -4.37
N LEU A 182 -4.32 16.86 -3.51
CA LEU A 182 -4.27 15.44 -3.89
C LEU A 182 -5.64 14.90 -4.31
N ARG A 183 -6.74 15.46 -3.77
CA ARG A 183 -8.10 15.03 -4.12
C ARG A 183 -8.37 15.12 -5.63
N ARG A 184 -7.84 16.15 -6.28
CA ARG A 184 -7.98 16.37 -7.73
C ARG A 184 -7.08 15.45 -8.56
N LEU A 185 -6.12 14.80 -7.91
CA LEU A 185 -5.19 13.88 -8.54
C LEU A 185 -5.66 12.43 -8.42
N VAL A 186 -6.64 12.11 -7.57
CA VAL A 186 -7.14 10.73 -7.44
C VAL A 186 -7.74 10.25 -8.77
N ASP A 187 -7.30 9.10 -9.26
CA ASP A 187 -7.73 8.49 -10.52
C ASP A 187 -7.68 6.96 -10.45
N ALA A 188 -8.86 6.34 -10.37
CA ALA A 188 -9.03 4.89 -10.20
C ALA A 188 -8.65 4.07 -11.46
N ARG A 189 -8.25 4.71 -12.56
CA ARG A 189 -7.77 4.00 -13.76
C ARG A 189 -6.38 3.41 -13.56
N SER A 190 -5.58 3.92 -12.62
CA SER A 190 -4.27 3.32 -12.31
C SER A 190 -4.49 1.93 -11.69
N GLU A 191 -3.99 0.87 -12.32
CA GLU A 191 -4.26 -0.51 -11.89
C GLU A 191 -3.25 -0.99 -10.85
N ALA A 192 -2.11 -0.31 -10.75
CA ALA A 192 -1.04 -0.60 -9.80
C ALA A 192 -0.42 0.66 -9.18
N GLY A 193 0.12 0.52 -7.97
CA GLY A 193 0.68 1.65 -7.22
C GLY A 193 1.83 2.36 -7.95
N GLN A 194 2.68 1.61 -8.68
CA GLN A 194 3.75 2.22 -9.49
C GLN A 194 3.22 3.06 -10.66
N GLU A 195 2.06 2.74 -11.23
CA GLU A 195 1.45 3.57 -12.29
C GLU A 195 1.01 4.92 -11.72
N THR A 196 0.39 4.93 -10.53
CA THR A 196 0.04 6.17 -9.84
C THR A 196 1.29 7.00 -9.49
N VAL A 197 2.36 6.36 -9.03
CA VAL A 197 3.61 7.07 -8.73
C VAL A 197 4.23 7.64 -10.00
N LEU A 198 4.28 6.88 -11.10
CA LEU A 198 4.74 7.34 -12.40
C LEU A 198 3.93 8.56 -12.87
N ARG A 199 2.60 8.46 -12.79
CA ARG A 199 1.66 9.55 -13.11
C ARG A 199 1.93 10.80 -12.29
N PHE A 200 2.18 10.64 -11.00
CA PHE A 200 2.49 11.75 -10.12
C PHE A 200 3.80 12.46 -10.51
N ILE A 201 4.88 11.71 -10.75
CA ILE A 201 6.19 12.31 -11.06
C ILE A 201 6.20 12.97 -12.44
N VAL A 202 5.53 12.37 -13.45
CA VAL A 202 5.40 12.95 -14.79
C VAL A 202 4.61 14.26 -14.74
N ARG A 203 3.51 14.28 -13.97
CA ARG A 203 2.74 15.51 -13.73
C ARG A 203 3.57 16.59 -13.06
N GLN A 204 4.35 16.23 -12.03
CA GLN A 204 5.20 17.19 -11.34
C GLN A 204 6.31 17.76 -12.23
N ALA A 205 6.82 16.97 -13.17
CA ALA A 205 7.79 17.42 -14.17
C ALA A 205 7.18 18.37 -15.22
N GLY A 206 5.85 18.56 -15.20
CA GLY A 206 5.14 19.49 -16.09
C GLY A 206 4.79 18.91 -17.45
N TYR A 207 4.86 17.57 -17.62
CA TYR A 207 4.47 16.93 -18.86
C TYR A 207 2.98 16.61 -18.91
N GLU A 208 2.41 16.73 -20.11
CA GLU A 208 1.07 16.22 -20.40
C GLU A 208 1.11 14.70 -20.60
N PHE A 209 0.05 14.02 -20.13
CA PHE A 209 -0.06 12.58 -20.29
C PHE A 209 -1.51 12.12 -20.30
N GLU A 210 -1.73 10.93 -20.86
CA GLU A 210 -2.97 10.16 -20.72
C GLU A 210 -2.62 8.74 -20.26
N ILE A 211 -3.40 8.18 -19.34
CA ILE A 211 -3.17 6.83 -18.79
C ILE A 211 -4.12 5.79 -19.38
N GLN A 212 -3.71 4.53 -19.36
CA GLN A 212 -4.51 3.38 -19.80
C GLN A 212 -5.05 3.52 -21.23
N VAL A 213 -4.22 4.04 -22.14
CA VAL A 213 -4.57 4.36 -23.52
C VAL A 213 -4.68 3.10 -24.36
N ARG A 214 -5.83 2.89 -25.02
CA ARG A 214 -6.01 1.80 -25.99
C ARG A 214 -5.62 2.25 -27.39
N ILE A 215 -4.63 1.58 -27.97
CA ILE A 215 -4.19 1.77 -29.36
C ILE A 215 -4.67 0.58 -30.18
N HIS A 216 -5.37 0.87 -31.28
CA HIS A 216 -5.91 -0.17 -32.17
C HIS A 216 -4.78 -1.05 -32.72
N GLY A 217 -4.95 -2.37 -32.66
CA GLY A 217 -3.95 -3.35 -33.09
C GLY A 217 -2.88 -3.70 -32.05
N ILE A 218 -2.60 -2.83 -31.08
CA ILE A 218 -1.51 -3.00 -30.10
C ILE A 218 -2.03 -3.38 -28.71
N GLY A 219 -3.18 -2.81 -28.31
CA GLY A 219 -3.74 -2.99 -26.98
C GLY A 219 -3.54 -1.77 -26.08
N ARG A 220 -3.47 -2.00 -24.77
CA ARG A 220 -3.55 -0.95 -23.75
C ARG A 220 -2.17 -0.59 -23.20
N ILE A 221 -1.77 0.66 -23.30
CA ILE A 221 -0.51 1.22 -22.81
C ILE A 221 -0.78 1.97 -21.50
N ASP A 222 0.09 1.80 -20.50
CA ASP A 222 -0.10 2.40 -19.18
C ASP A 222 -0.14 3.93 -19.25
N MET A 223 0.72 4.55 -20.06
CA MET A 223 0.76 6.00 -20.21
C MET A 223 1.33 6.44 -21.56
N ILE A 224 0.69 7.45 -22.16
CA ILE A 224 1.26 8.23 -23.27
C ILE A 224 1.65 9.60 -22.75
N VAL A 225 2.92 9.98 -22.90
CA VAL A 225 3.48 11.28 -22.48
C VAL A 225 3.70 12.17 -23.70
N GLU A 226 3.26 13.42 -23.62
CA GLU A 226 3.39 14.45 -24.68
C GLU A 226 2.89 13.96 -26.06
N GLY A 227 1.90 13.05 -26.05
CA GLY A 227 1.32 12.44 -27.25
C GLY A 227 2.26 11.56 -28.08
N CYS A 228 3.51 11.32 -27.66
CA CYS A 228 4.51 10.66 -28.50
C CYS A 228 5.39 9.62 -27.80
N ILE A 229 5.39 9.55 -26.47
CA ILE A 229 6.15 8.54 -25.73
C ILE A 229 5.19 7.57 -25.07
N ALA A 230 5.24 6.29 -25.46
CA ALA A 230 4.56 5.20 -24.79
C ALA A 230 5.40 4.70 -23.61
N VAL A 231 4.94 4.96 -22.39
CA VAL A 231 5.59 4.57 -21.14
C VAL A 231 4.85 3.38 -20.52
N GLU A 232 5.56 2.31 -20.23
CA GLU A 232 5.04 1.13 -19.53
C GLU A 232 5.75 0.96 -18.18
N ALA A 233 4.97 0.72 -17.12
CA ALA A 233 5.46 0.50 -15.77
C ALA A 233 5.72 -1.00 -15.57
N ASP A 234 6.98 -1.41 -15.68
CA ASP A 234 7.37 -2.81 -15.61
C ASP A 234 7.33 -3.32 -14.16
N SER A 235 6.31 -4.13 -13.87
CA SER A 235 6.23 -4.92 -12.65
C SER A 235 7.02 -6.21 -12.87
N ARG A 236 7.97 -6.49 -11.97
CA ARG A 236 9.02 -7.51 -12.08
C ARG A 236 8.51 -8.96 -12.07
N GLN A 237 7.52 -9.32 -12.88
CA GLN A 237 7.08 -10.69 -13.12
C GLN A 237 7.96 -11.32 -14.22
N PHE A 238 9.23 -11.58 -13.90
CA PHE A 238 10.09 -12.45 -14.71
C PHE A 238 9.69 -13.92 -14.51
N HIS A 239 8.51 -14.30 -14.99
CA HIS A 239 8.12 -15.71 -15.10
C HIS A 239 7.39 -16.05 -16.40
N ASP A 240 7.32 -15.13 -17.35
CA ASP A 240 6.76 -15.45 -18.65
C ASP A 240 7.90 -15.76 -19.62
N GLY A 241 7.89 -16.98 -20.14
CA GLY A 241 8.96 -17.50 -21.00
C GLY A 241 9.18 -16.70 -22.29
N TRP A 242 9.99 -17.26 -23.19
CA TRP A 242 10.38 -16.62 -24.46
C TRP A 242 9.22 -16.00 -25.25
N ASP A 243 8.03 -16.61 -25.23
CA ASP A 243 6.87 -16.12 -25.98
C ASP A 243 6.35 -14.76 -25.49
N ALA A 244 6.44 -14.45 -24.20
CA ALA A 244 6.06 -13.12 -23.69
C ALA A 244 7.09 -12.08 -24.10
N HIS A 245 8.37 -12.43 -24.02
CA HIS A 245 9.45 -11.57 -24.49
C HIS A 245 9.33 -11.26 -25.99
N ALA A 246 8.95 -12.26 -26.79
CA ALA A 246 8.71 -12.09 -28.22
C ALA A 246 7.52 -11.16 -28.49
N ARG A 247 6.38 -11.35 -27.79
CA ARG A 247 5.21 -10.47 -27.90
C ARG A 247 5.52 -9.03 -27.53
N ASP A 248 6.26 -8.82 -26.44
CA ASP A 248 6.69 -7.49 -26.03
C ASP A 248 7.55 -6.79 -27.08
N ARG A 249 8.48 -7.52 -27.71
CA ARG A 249 9.29 -6.96 -28.80
C ARG A 249 8.48 -6.64 -30.04
N THR A 250 7.53 -7.51 -30.42
CA THR A 250 6.60 -7.22 -31.53
C THR A 250 5.82 -5.95 -31.24
N ARG A 251 5.34 -5.80 -30.01
CA ARG A 251 4.58 -4.63 -29.56
C ARG A 251 5.38 -3.34 -29.62
N ASP A 252 6.64 -3.37 -29.22
CA ASP A 252 7.55 -2.23 -29.35
C ASP A 252 7.74 -1.82 -30.82
N CYS A 253 7.87 -2.80 -31.73
CA CYS A 253 7.95 -2.52 -33.17
C CYS A 253 6.66 -1.90 -33.71
N GLU A 254 5.51 -2.39 -33.30
CA GLU A 254 4.21 -1.84 -33.72
C GLU A 254 4.01 -0.39 -33.24
N LEU A 255 4.40 -0.09 -31.99
CA LEU A 255 4.40 1.28 -31.46
C LEU A 255 5.30 2.20 -32.28
N ALA A 256 6.51 1.73 -32.61
CA ALA A 256 7.45 2.48 -33.44
C ALA A 256 6.91 2.73 -34.86
N MET A 257 6.21 1.76 -35.46
CA MET A 257 5.56 1.92 -36.77
C MET A 257 4.48 3.01 -36.76
N LEU A 258 3.85 3.25 -35.61
CA LEU A 258 2.88 4.33 -35.40
C LEU A 258 3.53 5.65 -34.96
N GLY A 259 4.86 5.72 -34.89
CA GLY A 259 5.61 6.92 -34.54
C GLY A 259 5.73 7.19 -33.03
N TYR A 260 5.42 6.22 -32.18
CA TYR A 260 5.65 6.32 -30.75
C TYR A 260 7.09 5.92 -30.39
N LEU A 261 7.67 6.65 -29.44
CA LEU A 261 8.88 6.24 -28.73
C LEU A 261 8.47 5.38 -27.54
N THR A 262 9.11 4.23 -27.33
CA THR A 262 8.79 3.36 -26.20
C THR A 262 9.76 3.57 -25.04
N LEU A 263 9.24 3.56 -23.81
CA LEU A 263 10.02 3.65 -22.58
C LEU A 263 9.45 2.70 -21.52
N ARG A 264 10.14 1.59 -21.29
CA ARG A 264 9.82 0.67 -20.18
C ARG A 264 10.55 1.09 -18.93
N VAL A 265 9.82 1.34 -17.85
CA VAL A 265 10.39 1.86 -16.61
C VAL A 265 10.25 0.82 -15.51
N LEU A 266 11.37 0.42 -14.92
CA LEU A 266 11.39 -0.54 -13.84
C LEU A 266 10.74 0.03 -12.58
N TYR A 267 10.00 -0.82 -11.85
CA TYR A 267 9.49 -0.49 -10.51
C TYR A 267 10.52 0.22 -9.61
N ARG A 268 11.77 -0.27 -9.60
CA ARG A 268 12.83 0.33 -8.77
C ARG A 268 13.09 1.79 -9.14
N ASP A 269 13.10 2.13 -10.42
CA ASP A 269 13.37 3.49 -10.87
C ASP A 269 12.16 4.40 -10.63
N ILE A 270 10.93 3.93 -10.86
CA ILE A 270 9.70 4.67 -10.55
C ILE A 270 9.66 5.07 -9.07
N MET A 271 9.93 4.10 -8.19
CA MET A 271 9.71 4.28 -6.76
C MET A 271 10.87 4.96 -6.05
N PHE A 272 12.12 4.64 -6.44
CA PHE A 272 13.32 5.06 -5.70
C PHE A 272 14.24 6.01 -6.47
N HIS A 273 14.15 6.08 -7.80
CA HIS A 273 15.02 6.93 -8.63
C HIS A 273 14.21 7.71 -9.69
N PRO A 274 13.15 8.44 -9.28
CA PRO A 274 12.24 9.10 -10.21
C PRO A 274 12.94 10.10 -11.14
N GLU A 275 14.05 10.69 -10.71
CA GLU A 275 14.87 11.60 -11.51
C GLU A 275 15.42 10.93 -12.77
N ARG A 276 15.73 9.62 -12.71
CA ARG A 276 16.18 8.86 -13.90
C ARG A 276 15.06 8.70 -14.91
N VAL A 277 13.84 8.48 -14.43
CA VAL A 277 12.64 8.33 -15.27
C VAL A 277 12.36 9.64 -16.01
N ILE A 278 12.35 10.76 -15.28
CA ILE A 278 12.12 12.08 -15.87
C ILE A 278 13.23 12.47 -16.85
N ALA A 279 14.50 12.19 -16.53
CA ALA A 279 15.61 12.43 -17.44
C ALA A 279 15.51 11.61 -18.74
N ALA A 280 15.05 10.35 -18.65
CA ALA A 280 14.82 9.52 -19.83
C ALA A 280 13.69 10.07 -20.71
N ILE A 281 12.58 10.50 -20.11
CA ILE A 281 11.47 11.16 -20.82
C ILE A 281 11.98 12.44 -21.52
N ALA A 282 12.69 13.30 -20.79
CA ALA A 282 13.26 14.53 -21.35
C ALA A 282 14.18 14.25 -22.54
N GLY A 283 15.10 13.28 -22.42
CA GLY A 283 16.01 12.90 -23.49
C GLY A 283 15.30 12.40 -24.76
N LEU A 284 14.23 11.61 -24.59
CA LEU A 284 13.41 11.13 -25.72
C LEU A 284 12.67 12.30 -26.41
N LEU A 285 12.12 13.24 -25.65
CA LEU A 285 11.46 14.43 -26.20
C LEU A 285 12.44 15.33 -26.96
N ASP A 286 13.63 15.55 -26.41
CA ASP A 286 14.66 16.37 -27.05
C ASP A 286 15.14 15.74 -28.36
N ALA A 287 15.34 14.42 -28.39
CA ALA A 287 15.66 13.69 -29.61
C ALA A 287 14.54 13.86 -30.66
N SER A 288 13.28 13.67 -30.27
CA SER A 288 12.13 13.83 -31.16
C SER A 288 12.04 15.24 -31.78
N ARG A 289 12.28 16.29 -30.96
CA ARG A 289 12.27 17.70 -31.41
C ARG A 289 13.44 18.01 -32.35
N HIS A 290 14.61 17.46 -32.08
CA HIS A 290 15.79 17.65 -32.93
C HIS A 290 15.54 17.10 -34.33
N PHE A 291 15.05 15.86 -34.45
CA PHE A 291 14.81 15.26 -35.77
C PHE A 291 13.64 15.89 -36.53
N ARG A 292 12.63 16.46 -35.87
CA ARG A 292 11.57 17.23 -36.55
C ARG A 292 12.05 18.57 -37.12
N ARG A 293 13.17 19.13 -36.65
CA ARG A 293 13.71 20.42 -37.13
C ARG A 293 14.75 20.28 -38.23
N THR A 294 15.49 19.17 -38.26
CA THR A 294 16.61 18.98 -39.20
C THR A 294 16.15 18.58 -40.62
N PHE A 295 14.88 18.21 -40.79
CA PHE A 295 14.30 17.79 -42.08
C PHE A 295 13.18 18.71 -42.60
N VAL A 296 13.17 19.99 -42.17
CA VAL A 296 12.30 21.04 -42.73
C VAL A 296 13.12 22.02 -43.55
#